data_AF-A0A9E1IZ79-F1
#
_entry.id   AF-A0A9E1IZ79-F1
#
_cell.length_a   1.000
_cell.length_b   1.000
_cell.length_c   1.000
_cell.angle_alpha   90.00
_cell.angle_beta   90.00
_cell.angle_gamma   90.00
#
_symmetry.space_group_name_H-M   'P 1'
#
loop_
_entity.id
_entity.type
_entity.pdbx_description
1 polymer ?
#
loop_
_entity_poly.entity_id
_entity_poly.type
_entity_poly.pdbx_seq_one_letter_code
_entity_poly.pdbx_strand_id
1 'polypeptide(L)'
;MPADFQDPITAFLSDKSLSVPLGQVLLFAFLLTLCLLFGRHKLGLLISYAFVFFWGFIFNRGYFIDLLGNTSMGLYIYTLFGFMMAVLATIGMFKKS
;
A
#
# COMPACT_ATOMS: atom_id res chain seq x y z
N MET A 1 -26.06 1.43 -27.78
CA MET A 1 -24.86 0.72 -27.28
C MET A 1 -24.23 1.64 -26.25
N PRO A 2 -24.31 1.36 -24.95
CA PRO A 2 -23.57 2.16 -23.98
C PRO A 2 -22.09 1.84 -24.15
N ALA A 3 -21.29 2.89 -24.31
CA ALA A 3 -19.84 2.77 -24.36
C ALA A 3 -19.34 2.45 -22.95
N ASP A 4 -19.04 1.18 -22.69
CA ASP A 4 -18.32 0.74 -21.49
C ASP A 4 -16.88 1.26 -21.57
N PHE A 5 -16.68 2.49 -21.12
CA PHE A 5 -15.38 2.96 -20.65
C PHE A 5 -15.07 2.25 -19.33
N GLN A 6 -14.79 0.94 -19.37
CA GLN A 6 -14.04 0.29 -18.30
C GLN A 6 -12.60 0.80 -18.41
N ASP A 7 -12.36 1.98 -17.85
CA ASP A 7 -11.01 2.45 -17.63
C ASP A 7 -10.27 1.36 -16.82
N PRO A 8 -9.03 1.00 -17.18
CA PRO A 8 -8.29 -0.06 -16.50
C PRO A 8 -8.16 0.21 -14.99
N ILE A 9 -8.22 1.49 -14.59
CA ILE A 9 -8.23 1.95 -13.21
C ILE A 9 -9.55 1.57 -12.49
N THR A 10 -10.71 1.76 -13.12
CA THR A 10 -12.01 1.43 -12.49
C THR A 10 -12.25 -0.07 -12.46
N ALA A 11 -11.78 -0.79 -13.49
CA ALA A 11 -11.72 -2.24 -13.49
C ALA A 11 -10.83 -2.76 -12.34
N PHE A 12 -9.64 -2.20 -12.16
CA PHE A 12 -8.73 -2.52 -11.04
C PHE A 12 -9.36 -2.28 -9.66
N LEU A 13 -10.03 -1.13 -9.46
CA LEU A 13 -10.67 -0.80 -8.18
C LEU A 13 -11.88 -1.69 -7.86
N SER A 14 -12.50 -2.26 -8.89
CA SER A 14 -13.67 -3.14 -8.77
C SER A 14 -13.27 -4.64 -8.76
N ASP A 15 -12.01 -4.94 -9.04
CA ASP A 15 -11.50 -6.31 -9.13
C ASP A 15 -11.43 -6.95 -7.73
N LYS A 16 -12.19 -8.03 -7.55
CA LYS A 16 -12.34 -8.75 -6.27
C LYS A 16 -11.12 -9.61 -5.91
N SER A 17 -10.11 -9.63 -6.78
CA SER A 17 -8.91 -10.45 -6.67
C SER A 17 -7.84 -9.87 -5.75
N LEU A 18 -7.98 -8.62 -5.29
CA LEU A 18 -7.17 -8.05 -4.20
C LEU A 18 -7.56 -8.70 -2.85
N SER A 19 -7.25 -9.98 -2.69
CA SER A 19 -7.53 -10.71 -1.45
C SER A 19 -6.44 -10.41 -0.43
N VAL A 20 -6.73 -9.51 0.50
CA VAL A 20 -5.85 -9.29 1.66
C VAL A 20 -6.17 -10.34 2.73
N PRO A 21 -5.18 -11.10 3.23
CA PRO A 21 -5.43 -12.11 4.24
C PRO A 21 -5.95 -11.47 5.54
N LEU A 22 -7.08 -12.00 6.03
CA LEU A 22 -7.85 -11.41 7.13
C LEU A 22 -7.04 -11.28 8.43
N GLY A 23 -6.12 -12.21 8.70
CA GLY A 23 -5.20 -12.14 9.82
C GLY A 23 -4.25 -10.93 9.78
N GLN A 24 -3.80 -10.51 8.59
CA GLN A 24 -2.97 -9.32 8.45
C GLN A 24 -3.76 -8.03 8.67
N VAL A 25 -5.04 -8.01 8.26
CA VAL A 25 -5.94 -6.87 8.51
C VAL A 25 -6.21 -6.71 10.00
N LEU A 26 -6.44 -7.82 10.72
CA LEU A 26 -6.63 -7.79 12.17
C LEU A 26 -5.37 -7.30 12.89
N LEU A 27 -4.19 -7.76 12.47
CA LEU A 27 -2.91 -7.32 13.02
C LEU A 27 -2.66 -5.82 12.75
N PHE A 28 -2.96 -5.36 11.54
CA PHE A 28 -2.89 -3.95 11.18
C PHE A 28 -3.81 -3.08 12.05
N ALA A 29 -5.07 -3.48 12.18
CA ALA A 29 -6.05 -2.78 13.01
C ALA A 29 -5.59 -2.71 14.48
N PHE A 30 -5.12 -3.84 15.02
CA PHE A 30 -4.60 -3.91 16.38
C PHE A 30 -3.41 -2.97 16.62
N LEU A 31 -2.43 -2.96 15.70
CA LEU A 31 -1.26 -2.08 15.80
C LEU A 31 -1.64 -0.59 15.69
N LEU A 32 -2.63 -0.25 14.85
CA LEU A 32 -3.15 1.11 14.77
C LEU A 32 -3.87 1.53 16.04
N THR A 33 -4.71 0.66 16.61
CA THR A 33 -5.37 0.92 17.88
C THR A 33 -4.36 1.15 18.99
N LEU A 34 -3.30 0.35 19.07
CA LEU A 34 -2.20 0.57 20.02
C LEU A 34 -1.49 1.91 19.78
N CYS A 35 -1.18 2.27 18.53
CA CYS A 35 -0.54 3.55 18.23
C CYS A 35 -1.42 4.75 18.62
N LEU A 36 -2.74 4.65 18.43
CA LEU A 36 -3.68 5.66 18.88
C LEU A 36 -3.74 5.74 20.41
N LEU A 37 -3.79 4.60 21.09
CA LEU A 37 -3.87 4.52 22.55
C LEU A 37 -2.64 5.12 23.23
N PHE A 38 -1.44 4.92 22.66
CA PHE A 38 -0.20 5.50 23.16
C PHE A 38 0.06 6.94 22.68
N GLY A 39 -0.88 7.57 21.95
CA GLY A 39 -0.73 8.92 21.40
C GLY A 39 0.39 9.07 20.36
N ARG A 40 0.90 7.95 19.82
CA ARG A 40 2.02 7.94 18.87
C ARG A 40 1.51 7.92 17.43
N HIS A 41 0.81 8.98 17.05
CA HIS A 41 0.21 9.12 15.72
C HIS A 41 1.21 8.97 14.57
N LYS A 42 2.46 9.41 14.76
CA LYS A 42 3.55 9.27 13.78
C LYS A 42 3.91 7.82 13.50
N LEU A 43 3.91 6.97 14.53
CA LEU A 43 4.14 5.52 14.38
C LEU A 43 2.97 4.85 13.68
N GLY A 44 1.73 5.23 14.02
CA GLY A 44 0.54 4.71 13.36
C GLY A 44 0.56 5.00 11.86
N LEU A 45 0.97 6.22 11.47
CA LEU A 45 1.12 6.59 10.06
C LEU A 45 2.15 5.72 9.33
N LEU A 46 3.28 5.44 9.96
CA LEU A 46 4.34 4.61 9.39
C LEU A 46 3.87 3.16 9.19
N ILE A 47 3.18 2.60 10.18
CA ILE A 47 2.61 1.25 10.12
C ILE A 47 1.59 1.17 8.97
N SER A 48 0.70 2.16 8.83
CA SER A 48 -0.24 2.23 7.70
C SER A 48 0.46 2.23 6.35
N TYR A 49 1.50 3.05 6.16
CA TYR A 49 2.23 3.07 4.90
C TYR A 49 2.94 1.75 4.62
N ALA A 50 3.51 1.11 5.65
CA ALA A 50 4.15 -0.19 5.51
C ALA A 50 3.14 -1.29 5.09
N PHE A 51 1.96 -1.33 5.70
CA PHE A 51 0.91 -2.30 5.36
C PHE A 51 0.35 -2.09 3.94
N VAL A 52 0.09 -0.83 3.56
CA VAL A 52 -0.36 -0.50 2.19
C VAL A 52 0.70 -0.90 1.16
N PHE A 53 1.99 -0.63 1.44
CA PHE A 53 3.08 -1.08 0.58
C PHE A 53 3.19 -2.60 0.53
N PHE A 54 3.06 -3.29 1.66
CA PHE A 54 3.14 -4.74 1.74
C PHE A 54 2.01 -5.42 0.93
N TRP A 55 0.76 -4.98 1.09
CA TRP A 55 -0.37 -5.55 0.37
C TRP A 55 -0.38 -5.18 -1.12
N GLY A 56 -0.06 -3.92 -1.43
CA GLY A 56 0.03 -3.45 -2.81
C GLY A 56 1.17 -4.13 -3.56
N PHE A 57 2.37 -4.13 -3.01
CA PHE A 57 3.56 -4.54 -3.75
C PHE A 57 3.99 -5.99 -3.52
N ILE A 58 4.08 -6.44 -2.27
CA ILE A 58 4.59 -7.79 -1.97
C ILE A 58 3.53 -8.85 -2.27
N PHE A 59 2.28 -8.61 -1.85
CA PHE A 59 1.23 -9.60 -1.99
C PHE A 59 0.69 -9.71 -3.43
N ASN A 60 0.55 -8.57 -4.12
CA ASN A 60 0.03 -8.52 -5.49
C ASN A 60 1.14 -8.33 -6.55
N ARG A 61 2.39 -8.69 -6.22
CA ARG A 61 3.55 -8.52 -7.10
C ARG A 61 3.32 -9.06 -8.51
N GLY A 62 2.76 -10.26 -8.61
CA GLY A 62 2.49 -10.91 -9.91
C GLY A 62 1.49 -10.12 -10.76
N TYR A 63 0.43 -9.62 -10.14
CA TYR A 63 -0.58 -8.78 -10.79
C TYR A 63 0.01 -7.45 -11.28
N PHE A 64 0.82 -6.78 -10.45
CA PHE A 64 1.48 -5.53 -10.85
C PHE A 64 2.51 -5.73 -11.96
N ILE A 65 3.23 -6.86 -11.99
CA ILE A 65 4.16 -7.19 -13.09
C ILE A 65 3.40 -7.36 -14.41
N ASP A 66 2.23 -8.01 -14.36
CA ASP A 66 1.36 -8.22 -15.52
C ASP A 66 0.75 -6.89 -16.00
N LEU A 67 0.20 -6.09 -15.08
CA LEU A 67 -0.42 -4.79 -15.36
C LEU A 67 0.58 -3.75 -15.90
N LEU A 68 1.83 -3.77 -15.42
CA LEU A 68 2.90 -2.89 -15.90
C LEU A 68 3.59 -3.42 -17.17
N GLY A 69 3.02 -4.45 -17.81
CA GLY A 69 3.44 -4.94 -19.12
C GLY A 69 4.80 -5.61 -19.11
N ASN A 70 5.11 -6.39 -18.06
CA ASN A 70 6.37 -7.12 -17.87
C ASN A 70 7.63 -6.23 -18.00
N THR A 71 7.45 -4.91 -17.87
CA THR A 71 8.51 -3.94 -17.98
C THR A 71 9.11 -3.74 -16.59
N SER A 72 10.36 -4.19 -16.43
CA SER A 72 11.12 -4.07 -15.18
C SER A 72 11.14 -2.63 -14.65
N MET A 73 11.10 -1.62 -15.53
CA MET A 73 11.07 -0.20 -15.18
C MET A 73 9.86 0.21 -14.32
N GLY A 74 8.66 -0.30 -14.60
CA GLY A 74 7.47 0.02 -13.80
C GLY A 74 7.58 -0.50 -12.37
N LEU A 75 8.14 -1.70 -12.21
CA LEU A 75 8.41 -2.30 -10.91
C LEU A 75 9.44 -1.48 -10.12
N TYR A 76 10.52 -1.02 -10.77
CA TYR A 76 11.54 -0.18 -10.15
C TYR A 76 10.96 1.16 -9.67
N ILE A 77 10.16 1.84 -10.48
CA ILE A 77 9.55 3.13 -10.13
C ILE A 77 8.60 2.96 -8.93
N TYR A 78 7.75 1.93 -8.94
CA TYR A 78 6.81 1.70 -7.82
C TYR A 78 7.55 1.33 -6.52
N THR A 79 8.60 0.52 -6.62
CA THR A 79 9.48 0.20 -5.47
C THR A 79 10.16 1.44 -4.92
N LEU A 80 10.66 2.31 -5.80
CA LEU A 80 11.29 3.58 -5.43
C LEU A 80 10.29 4.50 -4.70
N PHE A 81 9.05 4.58 -5.17
CA PHE A 81 7.99 5.36 -4.51
C PHE A 81 7.64 4.81 -3.13
N GLY A 82 7.54 3.48 -2.99
CA GLY A 82 7.35 2.84 -1.69
C GLY A 82 8.50 3.08 -0.73
N PHE A 83 9.73 3.02 -1.22
CA PHE A 83 10.92 3.36 -0.45
C PHE A 83 10.94 4.84 -0.03
N MET A 84 10.61 5.76 -0.95
CA MET A 84 10.48 7.19 -0.62
C MET A 84 9.42 7.43 0.46
N MET A 85 8.28 6.74 0.40
CA MET A 85 7.24 6.82 1.44
C MET A 85 7.75 6.34 2.80
N ALA A 86 8.53 5.25 2.84
CA ALA A 86 9.16 4.79 4.07
C ALA A 86 10.22 5.78 4.60
N VAL A 87 10.98 6.42 3.73
CA VAL A 87 11.95 7.47 4.07
C VAL A 87 11.24 8.71 4.62
N LEU A 88 10.16 9.17 3.97
CA LEU A 88 9.36 10.30 4.45
C LEU A 88 8.71 10.00 5.82
N ALA A 89 8.24 8.76 6.02
CA ALA A 89 7.67 8.34 7.29
C ALA A 89 8.73 8.31 8.42
N THR A 90 9.93 7.80 8.16
CA THR A 90 11.03 7.80 9.13
C THR A 90 11.50 9.22 9.45
N ILE A 91 11.65 10.10 8.45
CA ILE A 91 11.95 11.52 8.66
C ILE A 91 10.85 12.18 9.51
N GLY A 92 9.58 11.88 9.25
CA GLY A 92 8.44 12.36 10.03
C GLY A 92 8.49 11.96 11.51
N MET A 93 9.01 10.77 11.81
CA MET A 93 9.25 10.31 13.19
C MET A 93 10.37 11.07 13.88
N PHE A 94 11.50 11.32 13.20
CA PHE A 94 12.66 12.01 13.77
C PHE A 94 12.49 13.52 13.87
N LYS A 95 11.58 14.11 13.08
CA LYS A 95 11.22 15.52 13.22
C LYS A 95 10.53 15.73 14.57
N LYS A 96 11.25 16.28 15.54
CA LYS A 96 10.73 16.63 16.87
C LYS A 96 9.51 17.55 16.71
N SER A 97 8.40 17.20 17.38
CA SER A 97 7.21 18.05 17.47
C SER A 97 7.49 19.30 18.29
#